data_AF-A0A964KLG1-F1
#
_entry.id   AF-A0A964KLG1-F1
#
_cell.length_a   1.000
_cell.length_b   1.000
_cell.length_c   1.000
_cell.angle_alpha   90.00
_cell.angle_beta   90.00
_cell.angle_gamma   90.00
#
_symmetry.space_group_name_H-M   'P 1'
#
loop_
_entity.id
_entity.type
_entity.pdbx_description
1 polymer ?
#
loop_
_entity_poly.entity_id
_entity_poly.type
_entity_poly.pdbx_seq_one_letter_code
_entity_poly.pdbx_strand_id
1 'polypeptide(L)'
;MSFGQIAAPAPAVTGNMTIASDYRFRGISQTFRQPALQGGLDYAHSSGFYLGNWNSNVSGISYPNGAGLEMDLYGGYKKSIGDVTLDVGTLYYYPAARWVSGASNGKLDNWEVYGGASWKWLSAKVSYSLSNYFGLNNGAATNFFARRDGGAALSTRGDSKGTLYFDVSANYEVIPKLTLNLHIGYTDVKNYNELDYMDYKLGATYDLSGWQIGLAAVGTNADKQWYYARDAGGKTKQTGNPFPVLTIGKTF
;
A
#
# COMPACT_ATOMS: atom_id res chain seq x y z
N MET A 1 1.43 -3.18 -4.76
CA MET A 1 1.66 -3.18 -6.23
C MET A 1 2.85 -4.06 -6.52
N SER A 2 2.67 -5.13 -7.28
CA SER A 2 3.74 -5.94 -7.85
C SER A 2 3.21 -6.48 -9.17
N PHE A 3 3.35 -5.67 -10.22
CA PHE A 3 3.23 -6.18 -11.58
C PHE A 3 4.63 -6.61 -11.99
N GLY A 4 4.81 -7.91 -12.22
CA GLY A 4 6.05 -8.43 -12.76
C GLY A 4 6.24 -7.85 -14.16
N GLN A 5 7.19 -6.94 -14.31
CA GLN A 5 7.65 -6.51 -15.62
C GLN A 5 9.05 -7.08 -15.83
N ILE A 6 9.11 -8.03 -16.77
CA ILE A 6 10.34 -8.49 -17.40
C ILE A 6 10.97 -7.26 -18.07
N ALA A 7 12.26 -7.05 -17.80
CA ALA A 7 13.00 -5.83 -18.12
C ALA A 7 12.90 -5.42 -19.60
N ALA A 8 12.54 -4.16 -19.85
CA ALA A 8 12.80 -3.51 -21.13
C ALA A 8 14.29 -3.15 -21.24
N PRO A 9 14.96 -3.35 -22.39
CA PRO A 9 16.32 -2.86 -22.59
C PRO A 9 16.32 -1.36 -22.91
N ALA A 10 17.33 -0.64 -22.40
CA ALA A 10 17.57 0.82 -22.51
C ALA A 10 16.59 1.71 -21.70
N PRO A 11 16.96 2.98 -21.39
CA PRO A 11 16.18 3.79 -20.47
C PRO A 11 14.74 3.94 -20.93
N ALA A 12 13.79 3.53 -20.09
CA ALA A 12 12.38 3.49 -20.42
C ALA A 12 11.62 4.42 -19.47
N VAL A 13 10.81 5.30 -20.05
CA VAL A 13 9.73 5.95 -19.32
C VAL A 13 8.47 5.14 -19.59
N THR A 14 7.78 4.74 -18.54
CA THR A 14 6.55 3.96 -18.62
C THR A 14 5.46 4.64 -17.80
N GLY A 15 4.27 4.75 -18.35
CA GLY A 15 3.10 5.25 -17.65
C GLY A 15 2.12 4.14 -17.35
N ASN A 16 1.35 4.30 -16.27
CA ASN A 16 0.26 3.40 -15.96
C ASN A 16 -0.96 4.16 -15.44
N MET A 17 -2.13 3.57 -15.67
CA MET A 17 -3.40 4.05 -15.12
C MET A 17 -4.28 2.86 -14.76
N THR A 18 -4.99 2.93 -13.64
CA THR A 18 -5.92 1.91 -13.15
C THR A 18 -7.14 2.56 -12.52
N ILE A 19 -8.32 2.05 -12.83
CA ILE A 19 -9.54 2.29 -12.06
C ILE A 19 -9.76 1.06 -11.18
N ALA A 20 -9.89 1.26 -9.87
CA ALA A 20 -10.20 0.22 -8.90
C ALA A 20 -11.55 0.52 -8.22
N SER A 21 -12.30 -0.51 -7.83
CA SER A 21 -13.52 -0.33 -7.03
C SER A 21 -13.23 0.10 -5.57
N ASP A 22 -12.00 -0.11 -5.10
CA ASP A 22 -11.52 0.24 -3.76
C ASP A 22 -9.98 0.26 -3.77
N TYR A 23 -9.35 1.35 -3.30
CA TYR A 23 -7.90 1.37 -3.12
C TYR A 23 -7.54 0.68 -1.81
N ARG A 24 -6.83 -0.46 -1.91
CA ARG A 24 -6.34 -1.25 -0.79
C ARG A 24 -4.83 -1.16 -0.64
N PHE A 25 -4.37 -0.52 0.43
CA PHE A 25 -2.97 -0.53 0.86
C PHE A 25 -2.81 -1.53 2.00
N ARG A 26 -1.97 -2.56 1.80
CA ARG A 26 -1.76 -3.67 2.76
C ARG A 26 -3.10 -4.19 3.32
N GLY A 27 -4.05 -4.46 2.43
CA GLY A 27 -5.41 -4.90 2.75
C GLY A 27 -6.37 -3.87 3.38
N ILE A 28 -5.89 -2.70 3.81
CA ILE A 28 -6.68 -1.62 4.41
C ILE A 28 -7.20 -0.67 3.32
N SER A 29 -8.52 -0.39 3.34
CA SER A 29 -9.15 0.55 2.41
C SER A 29 -8.75 2.00 2.67
N GLN A 30 -8.26 2.66 1.63
CA GLN A 30 -7.81 4.05 1.63
C GLN A 30 -8.89 5.01 1.08
N THR A 31 -9.82 4.50 0.28
CA THR A 31 -10.92 5.26 -0.32
C THR A 31 -12.26 5.04 0.36
N PHE A 32 -12.27 4.55 1.59
CA PHE A 32 -13.51 4.26 2.34
C PHE A 32 -14.45 3.33 1.56
N ARG A 33 -13.88 2.32 0.87
CA ARG A 33 -14.59 1.39 -0.02
C ARG A 33 -15.37 2.10 -1.13
N GLN A 34 -14.70 3.06 -1.77
CA GLN A 34 -15.20 3.78 -2.95
C GLN A 34 -14.19 3.67 -4.09
N PRO A 35 -14.62 3.91 -5.34
CA PRO A 35 -13.72 3.83 -6.48
C PRO A 35 -12.48 4.72 -6.36
N ALA A 36 -11.38 4.24 -6.95
CA ALA A 36 -10.12 4.93 -7.02
C ALA A 36 -9.65 5.02 -8.47
N LEU A 37 -9.23 6.20 -8.90
CA LEU A 37 -8.34 6.38 -10.05
C LEU A 37 -6.91 6.39 -9.53
N GLN A 38 -6.05 5.62 -10.19
CA GLN A 38 -4.67 5.40 -9.80
C GLN A 38 -3.80 5.50 -11.04
N GLY A 39 -2.56 5.98 -10.88
CA GLY A 39 -1.64 6.03 -12.01
C GLY A 39 -0.30 6.65 -11.65
N GLY A 40 0.67 6.45 -12.52
CA GLY A 40 2.04 6.83 -12.24
C GLY A 40 2.94 6.87 -13.47
N LEU A 41 4.16 7.31 -13.23
CA LEU A 41 5.26 7.34 -14.19
C LEU A 41 6.48 6.69 -13.56
N ASP A 42 7.11 5.81 -14.32
CA ASP A 42 8.32 5.09 -13.97
C ASP A 42 9.43 5.44 -14.95
N TYR A 43 10.64 5.66 -14.44
CA TYR A 43 11.86 5.73 -15.22
C TYR A 43 12.82 4.64 -14.78
N ALA A 44 13.19 3.75 -15.70
CA ALA A 44 14.21 2.74 -15.50
C ALA A 44 15.47 3.13 -16.28
N HIS A 45 16.62 3.16 -15.63
CA HIS A 45 17.92 3.39 -16.26
C HIS A 45 18.62 2.05 -16.54
N SER A 46 19.42 1.99 -17.60
CA SER A 46 20.14 0.78 -18.03
C SER A 46 21.12 0.23 -16.99
N SER A 47 21.55 1.04 -16.03
CA SER A 47 22.40 0.60 -14.92
C SER A 47 21.67 -0.25 -13.88
N GLY A 48 20.33 -0.24 -13.88
CA GLY A 48 19.48 -0.84 -12.84
C GLY A 48 18.89 0.18 -11.86
N PHE A 49 19.32 1.44 -11.90
CA PHE A 49 18.66 2.50 -11.12
C PHE A 49 17.26 2.78 -11.69
N TYR A 50 16.32 3.08 -10.82
CA TYR A 50 14.99 3.53 -11.21
C TYR A 50 14.47 4.59 -10.25
N LEU A 51 13.53 5.38 -10.74
CA LEU A 51 12.73 6.33 -9.96
C LEU A 51 11.32 6.34 -10.52
N GLY A 52 10.35 6.64 -9.69
CA GLY A 52 8.97 6.73 -10.13
C GLY A 52 8.08 7.49 -9.16
N ASN A 53 6.89 7.75 -9.64
CA ASN A 53 5.81 8.37 -8.90
C ASN A 53 4.53 7.57 -9.15
N TRP A 54 3.74 7.41 -8.09
CA TRP A 54 2.42 6.85 -8.16
C TRP A 54 1.42 7.76 -7.44
N ASN A 55 0.18 7.82 -7.90
CA ASN A 55 -0.84 8.66 -7.31
C ASN A 55 -2.17 7.95 -7.26
N SER A 56 -3.00 8.27 -6.27
CA SER A 56 -4.40 7.86 -6.22
C SER A 56 -5.24 8.79 -5.37
N ASN A 57 -6.53 8.92 -5.69
CA ASN A 57 -7.44 9.56 -4.75
C ASN A 57 -7.56 8.73 -3.46
N VAL A 58 -7.67 9.42 -2.34
CA VAL A 58 -7.90 8.84 -1.02
C VAL A 58 -9.09 9.52 -0.34
N SER A 59 -9.70 8.83 0.62
CA SER A 59 -10.85 9.38 1.34
C SER A 59 -10.39 10.43 2.36
N GLY A 60 -11.04 11.59 2.38
CA GLY A 60 -10.89 12.57 3.46
C GLY A 60 -11.34 12.07 4.85
N ILE A 61 -11.95 10.89 4.93
CA ILE A 61 -12.29 10.23 6.20
C ILE A 61 -11.06 9.51 6.77
N SER A 62 -10.36 8.73 5.94
CA SER A 62 -9.12 8.03 6.36
C SER A 62 -7.93 8.99 6.43
N TYR A 63 -7.93 10.02 5.58
CA TYR A 63 -6.89 11.02 5.43
C TYR A 63 -7.46 12.43 5.66
N PRO A 64 -7.78 12.78 6.91
CA PRO A 64 -8.37 14.07 7.23
C PRO A 64 -7.43 15.22 6.94
N ASN A 65 -8.02 16.40 6.68
CA ASN A 65 -7.29 17.64 6.40
C ASN A 65 -6.30 17.54 5.22
N GLY A 66 -6.51 16.58 4.31
CA GLY A 66 -5.76 16.42 3.07
C GLY A 66 -6.54 16.85 1.83
N ALA A 67 -5.88 16.83 0.68
CA ALA A 67 -6.46 17.20 -0.61
C ALA A 67 -7.26 16.06 -1.28
N GLY A 68 -7.43 14.91 -0.60
CA GLY A 68 -8.05 13.71 -1.18
C GLY A 68 -7.17 13.00 -2.21
N LEU A 69 -5.86 13.24 -2.17
CA LEU A 69 -4.86 12.68 -3.08
C LEU A 69 -3.67 12.14 -2.28
N GLU A 70 -3.25 10.93 -2.62
CA GLU A 70 -1.97 10.35 -2.23
C GLU A 70 -1.02 10.38 -3.41
N MET A 71 0.21 10.83 -3.14
CA MET A 71 1.32 10.86 -4.08
C MET A 71 2.49 10.11 -3.44
N ASP A 72 2.91 9.03 -4.07
CA ASP A 72 4.04 8.24 -3.64
C ASP A 72 5.23 8.55 -4.53
N LEU A 73 6.41 8.67 -3.94
CA LEU A 73 7.67 8.84 -4.64
C LEU A 73 8.60 7.71 -4.26
N TYR A 74 9.23 7.08 -5.25
CA TYR A 74 10.13 5.97 -4.99
C TYR A 74 11.32 5.97 -5.94
N GLY A 75 12.34 5.24 -5.51
CA GLY A 75 13.49 4.94 -6.33
C GLY A 75 14.33 3.85 -5.69
N GLY A 76 15.23 3.28 -6.47
CA GLY A 76 16.02 2.16 -6.01
C GLY A 76 16.95 1.63 -7.09
N TYR A 77 17.45 0.43 -6.84
CA TYR A 77 18.36 -0.27 -7.69
C TYR A 77 17.95 -1.74 -7.82
N LYS A 78 17.80 -2.21 -9.06
CA LYS A 78 17.53 -3.60 -9.39
C LYS A 78 18.73 -4.25 -10.07
N LYS A 79 19.01 -5.50 -9.70
CA LYS A 79 20.05 -6.31 -10.35
C LYS A 79 19.62 -7.77 -10.45
N SER A 80 19.69 -8.31 -11.65
CA SER A 80 19.46 -9.74 -11.90
C SER A 80 20.76 -10.52 -11.78
N ILE A 81 20.70 -11.64 -11.06
CA ILE A 81 21.79 -12.61 -10.85
C ILE A 81 21.21 -13.98 -11.19
N GLY A 82 21.47 -14.46 -12.40
CA GLY A 82 20.74 -15.60 -12.95
C GLY A 82 19.24 -15.30 -13.02
N ASP A 83 18.42 -16.23 -12.54
CA ASP A 83 16.95 -16.12 -12.54
C ASP A 83 16.39 -15.24 -11.42
N VAL A 84 17.23 -14.79 -10.48
CA VAL A 84 16.81 -13.99 -9.33
C VAL A 84 17.07 -12.52 -9.59
N THR A 85 16.08 -11.66 -9.36
CA THR A 85 16.26 -10.20 -9.35
C THR A 85 16.22 -9.69 -7.93
N LEU A 86 17.28 -8.99 -7.52
CA LEU A 86 17.34 -8.28 -6.25
C LEU A 86 16.88 -6.83 -6.47
N ASP A 87 16.19 -6.28 -5.47
CA ASP A 87 15.70 -4.91 -5.45
C ASP A 87 15.97 -4.28 -4.08
N VAL A 88 16.62 -3.13 -4.06
CA VAL A 88 16.75 -2.30 -2.87
C VAL A 88 16.27 -0.90 -3.20
N GLY A 89 15.46 -0.33 -2.34
CA GLY A 89 14.82 0.93 -2.66
C GLY A 89 14.30 1.69 -1.47
N THR A 90 13.73 2.84 -1.78
CA THR A 90 13.04 3.71 -0.85
C THR A 90 11.71 4.13 -1.44
N LEU A 91 10.76 4.41 -0.57
CA LEU A 91 9.44 4.86 -0.96
C LEU A 91 8.89 5.81 0.10
N TYR A 92 8.38 6.96 -0.35
CA TYR A 92 7.79 8.00 0.46
C TYR A 92 6.31 8.13 0.10
N TYR A 93 5.45 7.79 1.05
CA TYR A 93 4.01 7.89 0.95
C TYR A 93 3.56 9.29 1.40
N TYR A 94 2.92 10.05 0.50
CA TYR A 94 2.48 11.42 0.80
C TYR A 94 1.00 11.64 0.49
N PRO A 95 0.09 11.37 1.45
CA PRO A 95 -1.34 11.65 1.33
C PRO A 95 -1.72 13.12 1.50
N ALA A 96 -0.73 14.00 1.69
CA ALA A 96 -0.91 15.43 2.01
C ALA A 96 -1.89 15.68 3.18
N ALA A 97 -2.06 14.71 4.07
CA ALA A 97 -3.08 14.69 5.12
C ALA A 97 -2.46 14.84 6.51
N ARG A 98 -3.28 15.32 7.45
CA ARG A 98 -2.85 15.60 8.82
C ARG A 98 -3.93 15.26 9.83
N TRP A 99 -3.56 14.62 10.92
CA TRP A 99 -4.43 14.56 12.09
C TRP A 99 -4.33 15.88 12.88
N VAL A 100 -5.44 16.29 13.49
CA VAL A 100 -5.56 17.52 14.28
C VAL A 100 -6.40 17.23 15.53
N SER A 101 -5.90 17.61 16.70
CA SER A 101 -6.63 17.55 17.98
C SER A 101 -6.22 18.74 18.85
N GLY A 102 -7.14 19.70 18.99
CA GLY A 102 -6.84 20.99 19.63
C GLY A 102 -5.65 21.69 18.96
N ALA A 103 -4.64 22.06 19.74
CA ALA A 103 -3.41 22.67 19.23
C ALA A 103 -2.40 21.65 18.66
N SER A 104 -2.64 20.34 18.85
CA SER A 104 -1.74 19.28 18.38
C SER A 104 -2.09 18.85 16.96
N ASN A 105 -1.08 18.56 16.15
CA ASN A 105 -1.26 18.00 14.82
C ASN A 105 -0.03 17.16 14.40
N GLY A 106 -0.21 16.34 13.37
CA GLY A 106 0.88 15.59 12.76
C GLY A 106 0.56 15.17 11.34
N LYS A 107 1.59 14.98 10.53
CA LYS A 107 1.46 14.50 9.15
C LYS A 107 1.17 13.00 9.15
N LEU A 108 0.42 12.54 8.16
CA LEU A 108 0.15 11.13 7.90
C LEU A 108 1.04 10.58 6.78
N ASP A 109 2.28 11.09 6.67
CA ASP A 109 3.26 10.56 5.72
C ASP A 109 3.99 9.33 6.29
N ASN A 110 4.58 8.53 5.42
CA ASN A 110 5.42 7.41 5.80
C ASN A 110 6.60 7.31 4.84
N TRP A 111 7.81 7.18 5.38
CA TRP A 111 9.02 6.98 4.60
C TRP A 111 9.57 5.59 4.92
N GLU A 112 9.75 4.76 3.90
CA GLU A 112 10.31 3.42 4.02
C GLU A 112 11.59 3.26 3.18
N VAL A 113 12.46 2.36 3.66
CA VAL A 113 13.44 1.66 2.83
C VAL A 113 13.09 0.20 2.78
N TYR A 114 13.49 -0.50 1.73
CA TYR A 114 13.19 -1.91 1.59
C TYR A 114 14.28 -2.67 0.85
N GLY A 115 14.27 -3.99 1.06
CA GLY A 115 14.98 -4.97 0.26
C GLY A 115 14.01 -6.08 -0.17
N GLY A 116 14.17 -6.56 -1.40
CA GLY A 116 13.34 -7.62 -1.95
C GLY A 116 14.05 -8.45 -2.99
N ALA A 117 13.44 -9.59 -3.31
CA ALA A 117 13.89 -10.50 -4.35
C ALA A 117 12.69 -11.04 -5.12
N SER A 118 12.89 -11.30 -6.41
CA SER A 118 11.91 -12.00 -7.25
C SER A 118 12.57 -13.12 -8.03
N TRP A 119 11.83 -14.21 -8.22
CA TRP A 119 12.22 -15.38 -8.99
C TRP A 119 10.99 -15.92 -9.73
N LYS A 120 11.03 -15.84 -11.07
CA LYS A 120 9.90 -16.22 -11.93
C LYS A 120 8.61 -15.49 -11.50
N TRP A 121 7.61 -16.25 -11.06
CA TRP A 121 6.31 -15.77 -10.63
C TRP A 121 6.25 -15.42 -9.13
N LEU A 122 7.31 -15.68 -8.35
CA LEU A 122 7.37 -15.46 -6.91
C LEU A 122 8.17 -14.18 -6.58
N SER A 123 7.75 -13.43 -5.58
CA SER A 123 8.51 -12.33 -5.00
C SER A 123 8.36 -12.27 -3.47
N ALA A 124 9.38 -11.71 -2.82
CA ALA A 124 9.37 -11.40 -1.40
C ALA A 124 10.03 -10.04 -1.15
N LYS A 125 9.55 -9.30 -0.16
CA LYS A 125 10.07 -7.98 0.22
C LYS A 125 9.93 -7.73 1.72
N VAL A 126 10.90 -7.00 2.27
CA VAL A 126 10.84 -6.45 3.62
C VAL A 126 11.03 -4.94 3.55
N SER A 127 10.07 -4.19 4.10
CA SER A 127 10.14 -2.74 4.28
C SER A 127 10.41 -2.39 5.75
N TYR A 128 11.11 -1.28 5.96
CA TYR A 128 11.39 -0.69 7.26
C TYR A 128 11.08 0.81 7.23
N SER A 129 10.22 1.29 8.14
CA SER A 129 9.85 2.70 8.24
C SER A 129 10.98 3.55 8.86
N LEU A 130 11.47 4.53 8.12
CA LEU A 130 12.41 5.57 8.56
C LEU A 130 11.74 6.74 9.28
N SER A 131 10.42 6.91 9.11
CA SER A 131 9.59 7.86 9.86
C SER A 131 8.66 7.12 10.82
N ASN A 132 7.90 7.86 11.63
CA ASN A 132 6.72 7.30 12.30
C ASN A 132 5.75 6.77 11.24
N TYR A 133 5.31 5.52 11.40
CA TYR A 133 4.44 4.83 10.46
C TYR A 133 3.11 5.56 10.35
N PHE A 134 2.90 6.26 9.22
CA PHE A 134 1.76 7.16 8.99
C PHE A 134 1.52 8.14 10.14
N GLY A 135 2.62 8.71 10.68
CA GLY A 135 2.55 9.71 11.75
C GLY A 135 2.26 9.17 13.15
N LEU A 136 2.22 7.84 13.34
CA LEU A 136 1.94 7.22 14.64
C LEU A 136 3.08 7.47 15.64
N ASN A 137 2.85 8.42 16.54
CA ASN A 137 3.66 8.73 17.70
C ASN A 137 2.76 8.85 18.93
N ASN A 138 3.31 9.23 20.10
CA ASN A 138 2.51 9.43 21.31
C ASN A 138 1.32 10.39 21.10
N GLY A 139 1.51 11.47 20.35
CA GLY A 139 0.44 12.42 20.05
C GLY A 139 -0.69 11.76 19.25
N ALA A 140 -0.35 11.08 18.15
CA ALA A 140 -1.32 10.40 17.31
C ALA A 140 -2.02 9.24 18.04
N ALA A 141 -1.29 8.45 18.84
CA ALA A 141 -1.85 7.32 19.59
C ALA A 141 -3.03 7.76 20.46
N THR A 142 -2.89 8.86 21.20
CA THR A 142 -3.96 9.36 22.08
C THR A 142 -5.02 10.17 21.35
N ASN A 143 -4.65 10.89 20.29
CA ASN A 143 -5.52 11.92 19.70
C ASN A 143 -6.17 11.54 18.36
N PHE A 144 -5.64 10.52 17.68
CA PHE A 144 -6.09 10.11 16.36
C PHE A 144 -6.57 8.66 16.35
N PHE A 145 -5.87 7.77 17.04
CA PHE A 145 -6.25 6.36 17.15
C PHE A 145 -7.21 6.15 18.32
N ALA A 146 -8.50 6.08 18.01
CA ALA A 146 -9.56 5.75 18.96
C ALA A 146 -10.12 4.35 18.67
N ARG A 147 -10.61 3.68 19.71
CA ARG A 147 -11.34 2.43 19.52
C ARG A 147 -12.73 2.70 18.95
N ARG A 148 -13.17 1.83 18.05
CA ARG A 148 -14.50 1.89 17.44
C ARG A 148 -15.64 1.88 18.46
N ASP A 149 -15.48 1.11 19.52
CA ASP A 149 -16.45 0.95 20.61
C ASP A 149 -16.50 2.13 21.60
N GLY A 150 -15.69 3.17 21.40
CA GLY A 150 -15.61 4.31 22.32
C GLY A 150 -14.82 4.02 23.59
N GLY A 151 -14.09 2.90 23.64
CA GLY A 151 -13.12 2.61 24.70
C GLY A 151 -11.92 3.56 24.69
N ALA A 152 -10.98 3.31 25.60
CA ALA A 152 -9.77 4.13 25.73
C ALA A 152 -9.01 4.25 24.40
N ALA A 153 -8.39 5.42 24.17
CA ALA A 153 -7.48 5.64 23.06
C ALA A 153 -6.26 4.70 23.15
N LEU A 154 -5.49 4.62 22.06
CA LEU A 154 -4.29 3.80 22.02
C LEU A 154 -3.27 4.28 23.08
N SER A 155 -2.71 3.35 23.83
CA SER A 155 -1.74 3.66 24.89
C SER A 155 -0.45 4.21 24.30
N THR A 156 0.14 5.23 24.92
CA THR A 156 1.37 5.86 24.43
C THR A 156 2.59 4.97 24.73
N ARG A 157 3.35 4.62 23.68
CA ARG A 157 4.52 3.73 23.79
C ARG A 157 5.73 4.22 22.99
N GLY A 158 5.75 5.50 22.64
CA GLY A 158 6.81 6.15 21.89
C GLY A 158 6.52 6.28 20.39
N ASP A 159 7.58 6.42 19.62
CA ASP A 159 7.54 6.55 18.16
C ASP A 159 7.37 5.17 17.49
N SER A 160 6.66 5.10 16.37
CA SER A 160 6.50 3.88 15.56
C SER A 160 7.55 3.74 14.44
N LYS A 161 8.59 4.59 14.47
CA LYS A 161 9.74 4.46 13.58
C LYS A 161 10.38 3.08 13.73
N GLY A 162 10.64 2.44 12.60
CA GLY A 162 11.13 1.08 12.53
C GLY A 162 10.05 0.00 12.53
N THR A 163 8.80 0.39 12.25
CA THR A 163 7.76 -0.53 11.79
C THR A 163 8.26 -1.34 10.60
N LEU A 164 8.00 -2.64 10.62
CA LEU A 164 8.39 -3.59 9.58
C LEU A 164 7.16 -4.06 8.80
N TYR A 165 7.36 -4.29 7.50
CA TYR A 165 6.37 -4.98 6.68
C TYR A 165 7.04 -6.07 5.86
N PHE A 166 6.49 -7.28 5.96
CA PHE A 166 6.91 -8.45 5.20
C PHE A 166 5.86 -8.74 4.14
N ASP A 167 6.29 -8.98 2.91
CA ASP A 167 5.43 -9.28 1.75
C ASP A 167 5.95 -10.51 1.03
N VAL A 168 5.05 -11.43 0.69
CA VAL A 168 5.29 -12.53 -0.25
C VAL A 168 4.14 -12.57 -1.23
N SER A 169 4.47 -12.58 -2.52
CA SER A 169 3.50 -12.55 -3.61
C SER A 169 3.82 -13.58 -4.68
N ALA A 170 2.79 -14.17 -5.29
CA ALA A 170 2.91 -15.08 -6.43
C ALA A 170 1.95 -14.65 -7.56
N ASN A 171 2.47 -14.50 -8.78
CA ASN A 171 1.71 -14.12 -9.97
C ASN A 171 1.98 -15.14 -11.08
N TYR A 172 1.17 -16.20 -11.13
CA TYR A 172 1.38 -17.34 -12.01
C TYR A 172 0.38 -17.33 -13.17
N GLU A 173 0.87 -17.30 -14.41
CA GLU A 173 0.03 -17.45 -15.59
C GLU A 173 -0.46 -18.90 -15.70
N VAL A 174 -1.74 -19.11 -15.36
CA VAL A 174 -2.34 -20.45 -15.30
C VAL A 174 -2.76 -20.94 -16.68
N ILE A 175 -3.18 -20.02 -17.55
CA ILE A 175 -3.45 -20.20 -18.98
C ILE A 175 -3.10 -18.88 -19.69
N PRO A 176 -2.88 -18.88 -21.02
CA PRO A 176 -2.51 -17.66 -21.72
C PRO A 176 -3.44 -16.48 -21.38
N LYS A 177 -2.83 -15.36 -20.98
CA LYS A 177 -3.46 -14.09 -20.56
C LYS A 177 -4.15 -14.11 -19.21
N LEU A 178 -4.33 -15.26 -18.54
CA LEU A 178 -4.95 -15.35 -17.22
C LEU A 178 -3.89 -15.64 -16.16
N THR A 179 -3.65 -14.66 -15.30
CA THR A 179 -2.70 -14.77 -14.18
C THR A 179 -3.44 -14.92 -12.87
N LEU A 180 -3.14 -15.97 -12.11
CA LEU A 180 -3.53 -16.10 -10.71
C LEU A 180 -2.61 -15.24 -9.84
N ASN A 181 -3.20 -14.39 -9.00
CA ASN A 181 -2.49 -13.48 -8.10
C ASN A 181 -2.73 -13.89 -6.65
N LEU A 182 -1.68 -14.30 -5.96
CA LEU A 182 -1.67 -14.62 -4.54
C LEU A 182 -0.76 -13.63 -3.81
N HIS A 183 -1.14 -13.25 -2.60
CA HIS A 183 -0.32 -12.41 -1.75
C HIS A 183 -0.65 -12.67 -0.28
N ILE A 184 0.39 -12.61 0.55
CA ILE A 184 0.31 -12.56 1.99
C ILE A 184 1.34 -11.55 2.51
N GLY A 185 0.96 -10.78 3.51
CA GLY A 185 1.84 -9.82 4.16
C GLY A 185 1.62 -9.79 5.67
N TYR A 186 2.59 -9.23 6.39
CA TYR A 186 2.52 -9.00 7.82
C TYR A 186 3.14 -7.64 8.17
N THR A 187 2.38 -6.82 8.88
CA THR A 187 2.82 -5.54 9.43
C THR A 187 3.08 -5.70 10.92
N ASP A 188 4.31 -5.40 11.35
CA ASP A 188 4.75 -5.32 12.75
C ASP A 188 4.96 -3.84 13.10
N VAL A 189 3.96 -3.25 13.76
CA VAL A 189 3.92 -1.83 14.08
C VAL A 189 4.73 -1.59 15.35
N LYS A 190 5.90 -0.97 15.16
CA LYS A 190 6.85 -0.75 16.25
C LYS A 190 6.18 -0.04 17.42
N ASN A 191 6.31 -0.63 18.61
CA ASN A 191 5.74 -0.18 19.89
C ASN A 191 4.21 -0.26 20.02
N TYR A 192 3.46 -0.61 18.97
CA TYR A 192 1.99 -0.61 18.98
C TYR A 192 1.43 -1.92 18.39
N ASN A 193 1.72 -3.04 19.06
CA ASN A 193 1.35 -4.38 18.59
C ASN A 193 -0.17 -4.63 18.47
N GLU A 194 -1.02 -3.79 19.08
CA GLU A 194 -2.46 -3.80 18.84
C GLU A 194 -2.82 -3.47 17.38
N LEU A 195 -1.88 -2.88 16.65
CA LEU A 195 -1.98 -2.52 15.25
C LEU A 195 -1.25 -3.52 14.34
N ASP A 196 -0.72 -4.62 14.87
CA ASP A 196 -0.12 -5.66 14.03
C ASP A 196 -1.21 -6.42 13.30
N TYR A 197 -0.93 -6.78 12.04
CA TYR A 197 -1.87 -7.59 11.27
C TYR A 197 -1.22 -8.27 10.08
N MET A 198 -1.87 -9.33 9.64
CA MET A 198 -1.64 -9.97 8.36
C MET A 198 -2.66 -9.49 7.33
N ASP A 199 -2.19 -9.27 6.11
CA ASP A 199 -3.02 -9.03 4.95
C ASP A 199 -2.87 -10.12 3.90
N TYR A 200 -3.89 -10.28 3.07
CA TYR A 200 -3.92 -11.31 2.05
C TYR A 200 -4.74 -10.90 0.84
N LYS A 201 -4.39 -11.50 -0.30
CA LYS A 201 -5.12 -11.36 -1.55
C LYS A 201 -5.13 -12.68 -2.32
N LEU A 202 -6.30 -13.00 -2.86
CA LEU A 202 -6.52 -14.05 -3.86
C LEU A 202 -7.31 -13.44 -5.01
N GLY A 203 -6.75 -13.43 -6.20
CA GLY A 203 -7.42 -12.89 -7.38
C GLY A 203 -6.90 -13.43 -8.68
N ALA A 204 -7.50 -12.99 -9.77
CA ALA A 204 -7.05 -13.27 -11.11
C ALA A 204 -7.03 -11.98 -11.94
N THR A 205 -6.09 -11.90 -12.86
CA THR A 205 -5.96 -10.80 -13.83
C THR A 205 -5.97 -11.37 -15.24
N TYR A 206 -6.83 -10.84 -16.10
CA TYR A 206 -6.90 -11.17 -17.51
C TYR A 206 -6.31 -10.03 -18.35
N ASP A 207 -5.37 -10.35 -19.25
CA ASP A 207 -4.85 -9.41 -20.24
C ASP A 207 -5.75 -9.40 -21.50
N LEU A 208 -6.46 -8.30 -21.68
CA LEU A 208 -7.26 -8.01 -22.86
C LEU A 208 -6.56 -6.96 -23.73
N SER A 209 -5.61 -7.41 -24.55
CA SER A 209 -4.92 -6.55 -25.54
C SER A 209 -4.23 -5.34 -24.88
N GLY A 210 -3.51 -5.60 -23.79
CA GLY A 210 -2.78 -4.59 -23.00
C GLY A 210 -3.63 -3.92 -21.91
N TRP A 211 -4.93 -4.21 -21.84
CA TRP A 211 -5.77 -3.83 -20.70
C TRP A 211 -5.77 -4.96 -19.66
N GLN A 212 -5.40 -4.65 -18.42
CA GLN A 212 -5.44 -5.60 -17.32
C GLN A 212 -6.79 -5.53 -16.60
N ILE A 213 -7.59 -6.58 -16.69
CA ILE A 213 -8.88 -6.70 -15.98
C ILE A 213 -8.69 -7.66 -14.81
N GLY A 214 -8.81 -7.15 -13.59
CA GLY A 214 -8.53 -7.91 -12.38
C GLY A 214 -9.74 -8.03 -11.46
N LEU A 215 -9.92 -9.19 -10.85
CA LEU A 215 -10.86 -9.40 -9.75
C LEU A 215 -10.13 -10.10 -8.61
N ALA A 216 -10.22 -9.56 -7.39
CA ALA A 216 -9.55 -10.14 -6.23
C ALA A 216 -10.38 -10.01 -4.95
N ALA A 217 -10.34 -11.02 -4.09
CA ALA A 217 -10.69 -10.88 -2.68
C ALA A 217 -9.47 -10.36 -1.92
N VAL A 218 -9.61 -9.21 -1.26
CA VAL A 218 -8.54 -8.57 -0.48
C VAL A 218 -9.02 -8.33 0.95
N GLY A 219 -8.21 -8.71 1.94
CA GLY A 219 -8.59 -8.59 3.35
C GLY A 219 -7.42 -8.65 4.32
N THR A 220 -7.74 -8.55 5.60
CA THR A 220 -6.78 -8.59 6.72
C THR A 220 -7.38 -9.31 7.92
N ASN A 221 -6.55 -9.69 8.88
CA ASN A 221 -6.98 -10.07 10.23
C ASN A 221 -6.87 -8.90 11.24
N ALA A 222 -6.69 -7.67 10.76
CA ALA A 222 -6.45 -6.50 11.60
C ALA A 222 -7.60 -6.27 12.59
N ASP A 223 -7.26 -5.81 13.80
CA ASP A 223 -8.27 -5.58 14.84
C ASP A 223 -9.25 -4.48 14.40
N LYS A 224 -10.50 -4.89 14.30
CA LYS A 224 -11.65 -4.09 13.86
C LYS A 224 -11.95 -2.90 14.78
N GLN A 225 -11.42 -2.91 16.00
CA GLN A 225 -11.49 -1.80 16.93
C GLN A 225 -10.60 -0.64 16.50
N TRP A 226 -9.48 -0.90 15.81
CA TRP A 226 -8.53 0.12 15.38
C TRP A 226 -8.60 0.39 13.87
N TYR A 227 -8.93 -0.62 13.06
CA TYR A 227 -8.99 -0.52 11.61
C TYR A 227 -10.41 -0.27 11.09
N TYR A 228 -10.87 0.96 11.34
CA TYR A 228 -12.13 1.48 10.82
C TYR A 228 -12.01 2.94 10.39
N ALA A 229 -13.01 3.40 9.64
CA ALA A 229 -13.20 4.79 9.30
C ALA A 229 -14.64 5.17 9.62
N ARG A 230 -14.87 6.38 10.10
CA ARG A 230 -16.20 6.90 10.46
C ARG A 230 -16.37 8.29 9.86
N ASP A 231 -17.43 8.49 9.07
CA ASP A 231 -17.74 9.80 8.51
C ASP A 231 -18.43 10.72 9.53
N ALA A 232 -18.58 12.00 9.19
CA ALA A 232 -19.24 12.99 10.03
C ALA A 232 -20.72 12.67 10.32
N GLY A 233 -21.36 11.83 9.49
CA GLY A 233 -22.72 11.33 9.70
C GLY A 233 -22.80 10.10 10.62
N GLY A 234 -21.66 9.65 11.18
CA GLY A 234 -21.58 8.49 12.07
C GLY A 234 -21.51 7.14 11.35
N LYS A 235 -21.54 7.11 10.01
CA LYS A 235 -21.43 5.86 9.25
C LYS A 235 -20.02 5.31 9.40
N THR A 236 -19.94 4.12 9.98
CA THR A 236 -18.68 3.42 10.23
C THR A 236 -18.47 2.31 9.20
N LYS A 237 -17.30 2.27 8.57
CA LYS A 237 -16.85 1.13 7.75
C LYS A 237 -15.60 0.52 8.36
N GLN A 238 -15.57 -0.80 8.40
CA GLN A 238 -14.35 -1.56 8.65
C GLN A 238 -13.42 -1.44 7.45
N THR A 239 -12.18 -1.02 7.63
CA THR A 239 -11.26 -0.78 6.51
C THR A 239 -10.49 -2.04 6.13
N GLY A 240 -10.32 -2.98 7.06
CA GLY A 240 -9.60 -4.25 6.84
C GLY A 240 -10.46 -5.48 6.49
N ASN A 241 -11.80 -5.41 6.63
CA ASN A 241 -12.66 -6.58 6.30
C ASN A 241 -12.51 -6.98 4.82
N PRO A 242 -12.57 -8.28 4.50
CA PRO A 242 -12.51 -8.79 3.14
C PRO A 242 -13.51 -8.11 2.21
N PHE A 243 -13.08 -7.78 0.99
CA PHE A 243 -13.94 -7.18 -0.03
C PHE A 243 -13.47 -7.55 -1.43
N PRO A 244 -14.39 -7.83 -2.38
CA PRO A 244 -14.01 -7.97 -3.78
C PRO A 244 -13.56 -6.62 -4.35
N VAL A 245 -12.41 -6.62 -5.01
CA VAL A 245 -11.85 -5.47 -5.70
C VAL A 245 -11.79 -5.78 -7.18
N LEU A 246 -12.51 -5.00 -7.97
CA LEU A 246 -12.44 -5.00 -9.44
C LEU A 246 -11.43 -3.92 -9.86
N THR A 247 -10.56 -4.25 -10.80
CA THR A 247 -9.60 -3.31 -11.39
C THR A 247 -9.63 -3.39 -12.91
N ILE A 248 -9.51 -2.24 -13.57
CA ILE A 248 -9.23 -2.14 -15.00
C ILE A 248 -8.07 -1.17 -15.16
N GLY A 249 -6.96 -1.65 -15.72
CA GLY A 249 -5.75 -0.85 -15.90
C GLY A 249 -5.13 -0.98 -17.27
N LYS A 250 -4.16 -0.11 -17.54
CA LYS A 250 -3.30 -0.14 -18.72
C LYS A 250 -1.93 0.44 -18.39
N THR A 251 -0.92 -0.12 -19.02
CA THR A 251 0.46 0.40 -19.05
C THR A 251 0.76 0.88 -20.48
N PHE A 252 1.46 2.00 -20.62
CA PHE A 252 1.77 2.64 -21.90
C PHE A 252 3.17 3.26 -21.90
#